data_AF-A0A0B8NWY2-F1
#
_entry.id   AF-A0A0B8NWY2-F1
#
_cell.length_a   1.000
_cell.length_b   1.000
_cell.length_c   1.000
_cell.angle_alpha   90.00
_cell.angle_beta   90.00
_cell.angle_gamma   90.00
#
_symmetry.space_group_name_H-M   'P 1'
#
loop_
_entity.id
_entity.type
_entity.pdbx_description
1 polymer ?
#
loop_
_entity_poly.entity_id
_entity_poly.type
_entity_poly.pdbx_seq_one_letter_code
_entity_poly.pdbx_strand_id
1 'polypeptide(L)'
;MLGEGKGAYNNAHYVKAFREATKQENQDALVLGEHFFEATSWLQGDQEDGAMNYYGFAHPVRAFFANQDIAYDPISLTCEEFKQWLLEAKAKVPWHNQLAQLNQLDSHDTARFITLLEGDEQLMSQASLFLMAYVGVPCLYYGTEVGLEGENDPDNRRTFHGSE
;
A
#
# COMPACT_ATOMS: atom_id res chain seq x y z
N MET A 1 2.05 5.45 16.84
CA MET A 1 1.07 6.54 16.64
C MET A 1 1.58 7.83 17.25
N LEU A 2 1.58 8.92 16.49
CA LEU A 2 1.86 10.28 16.96
C LEU A 2 0.66 10.82 17.74
N GLY A 3 0.84 11.47 18.88
CA GLY A 3 -0.26 12.09 19.60
C GLY A 3 -0.11 11.99 21.11
N GLU A 4 -1.15 12.44 21.81
CA GLU A 4 -1.13 12.59 23.26
C GLU A 4 -1.82 11.43 23.98
N GLY A 5 -1.18 10.93 25.04
CA GLY A 5 -1.75 9.97 25.96
C GLY A 5 -2.12 8.62 25.33
N LYS A 6 -2.99 7.88 26.02
CA LYS A 6 -3.48 6.57 25.56
C LYS A 6 -4.48 6.79 24.43
N GLY A 7 -4.20 6.24 23.25
CA GLY A 7 -5.05 6.40 22.07
C GLY A 7 -4.62 7.53 21.13
N ALA A 8 -3.50 8.21 21.41
CA ALA A 8 -2.89 9.19 20.53
C ALA A 8 -3.86 10.32 20.11
N TYR A 9 -4.48 10.98 21.10
CA TYR A 9 -5.33 12.13 20.84
C TYR A 9 -4.57 13.26 20.14
N ASN A 10 -5.29 14.14 19.46
CA ASN A 10 -4.73 15.25 18.68
C ASN A 10 -3.75 14.83 17.56
N ASN A 11 -3.77 13.57 17.12
CA ASN A 11 -2.87 13.08 16.07
C ASN A 11 -2.91 13.94 14.79
N ALA A 12 -4.10 14.36 14.34
CA ALA A 12 -4.23 15.24 13.17
C ALA A 12 -3.48 16.58 13.31
N HIS A 13 -3.49 17.18 14.51
CA HIS A 13 -2.74 18.40 14.79
C HIS A 13 -1.22 18.17 14.62
N TYR A 14 -0.71 17.08 15.17
CA TYR A 14 0.72 16.75 15.10
C TYR A 14 1.17 16.34 13.69
N VAL A 15 0.36 15.61 12.93
CA VAL A 15 0.68 15.25 11.55
C VAL A 15 0.72 16.49 10.66
N LYS A 16 -0.22 17.43 10.85
CA LYS A 16 -0.18 18.72 10.15
C LYS A 16 1.07 19.53 10.49
N ALA A 17 1.41 19.64 11.77
CA ALA A 17 2.64 20.31 12.19
C ALA A 17 3.90 19.63 11.62
N PHE A 18 3.91 18.29 11.56
CA PHE A 18 4.99 17.51 10.95
C PHE A 18 5.14 17.82 9.45
N ARG A 19 4.03 17.91 8.72
CA ARG A 19 4.02 18.35 7.33
C ARG A 19 4.59 19.74 7.18
N GLU A 20 4.07 20.70 7.95
CA GLU A 20 4.48 22.10 7.86
C GLU A 20 5.99 22.23 8.10
N ALA A 21 6.53 21.57 9.12
CA ALA A 21 7.96 21.53 9.39
C ALA A 21 8.76 20.89 8.25
N THR A 22 8.28 19.76 7.70
CA THR A 22 8.93 19.07 6.57
C THR A 22 9.01 19.97 5.34
N LYS A 23 7.91 20.64 4.99
CA LYS A 23 7.84 21.53 3.81
C LYS A 23 8.65 22.81 4.02
N GLN A 24 8.74 23.33 5.25
CA GLN A 24 9.61 24.46 5.55
C GLN A 24 11.09 24.16 5.27
N GLU A 25 11.54 22.93 5.56
CA GLU A 25 12.90 22.49 5.27
C GLU A 25 13.10 22.19 3.77
N ASN A 26 12.16 21.47 3.16
CA ASN A 26 12.20 21.14 1.74
C ASN A 26 10.78 20.97 1.17
N GLN A 27 10.38 21.86 0.26
CA GLN A 27 9.07 21.81 -0.38
C GLN A 27 8.82 20.52 -1.19
N ASP A 28 9.89 19.91 -1.70
CA ASP A 28 9.83 18.67 -2.50
C ASP A 28 9.86 17.39 -1.64
N ALA A 29 10.08 17.50 -0.32
CA ALA A 29 10.12 16.33 0.56
C ALA A 29 8.73 15.70 0.71
N LEU A 30 8.63 14.38 0.56
CA LEU A 30 7.36 13.64 0.67
C LEU A 30 7.03 13.30 2.12
N VAL A 31 5.79 13.54 2.53
CA VAL A 31 5.22 13.05 3.79
C VAL A 31 4.32 11.86 3.49
N LEU A 32 4.77 10.65 3.86
CA LEU A 32 4.04 9.40 3.62
C LEU A 32 3.55 8.79 4.95
N GLY A 33 2.25 8.50 5.03
CA GLY A 33 1.66 7.78 6.16
C GLY A 33 1.62 6.26 5.97
N GLU A 34 1.59 5.52 7.07
CA GLU A 34 1.30 4.09 7.07
C GLU A 34 -0.12 3.86 7.59
N HIS A 35 -1.03 3.50 6.69
CA HIS A 35 -2.43 3.22 7.02
C HIS A 35 -2.88 1.94 6.35
N PHE A 36 -3.18 0.91 7.14
CA PHE A 36 -3.73 -0.35 6.62
C PHE A 36 -5.17 -0.17 6.10
N PHE A 37 -5.93 0.72 6.73
CA PHE A 37 -7.34 0.95 6.40
C PHE A 37 -7.54 2.29 5.69
N GLU A 38 -8.80 2.68 5.51
CA GLU A 38 -9.18 3.92 4.86
C GLU A 38 -8.51 5.13 5.55
N ALA A 39 -7.73 5.88 4.77
CA ALA A 39 -6.87 6.97 5.23
C ALA A 39 -7.27 8.32 4.66
N THR A 40 -8.45 8.43 4.05
CA THR A 40 -8.85 9.60 3.25
C THR A 40 -8.73 10.90 4.03
N SER A 41 -9.06 10.89 5.33
CA SER A 41 -8.97 12.07 6.19
C SER A 41 -7.57 12.66 6.28
N TRP A 42 -6.52 11.84 6.13
CA TRP A 42 -5.10 12.26 6.16
C TRP A 42 -4.62 12.78 4.80
N LEU A 43 -5.35 12.47 3.73
CA LEU A 43 -4.90 12.62 2.34
C LEU A 43 -5.55 13.81 1.63
N GLN A 44 -6.00 14.82 2.38
CA GLN A 44 -6.68 16.00 1.83
C GLN A 44 -5.72 17.15 1.45
N GLY A 45 -4.41 16.97 1.61
CA GLY A 45 -3.36 17.90 1.15
C GLY A 45 -2.70 18.75 2.23
N ASP A 46 -3.27 18.83 3.44
CA ASP A 46 -2.71 19.59 4.56
C ASP A 46 -2.06 18.71 5.65
N GLN A 47 -2.05 17.38 5.47
CA GLN A 47 -1.45 16.41 6.39
C GLN A 47 -0.43 15.50 5.67
N GLU A 48 -0.86 14.43 5.01
CA GLU A 48 0.04 13.54 4.29
C GLU A 48 -0.03 13.80 2.78
N ASP A 49 1.10 13.68 2.08
CA ASP A 49 1.12 13.73 0.60
C ASP A 49 0.56 12.42 0.03
N GLY A 50 0.95 11.29 0.61
CA GLY A 50 0.46 9.97 0.27
C GLY A 50 0.45 9.02 1.45
N ALA A 51 -0.04 7.80 1.24
CA ALA A 51 0.06 6.72 2.22
C ALA A 51 0.51 5.42 1.55
N MET A 52 1.00 4.47 2.35
CA MET A 52 1.06 3.06 1.95
C MET A 52 -0.36 2.62 1.59
N ASN A 53 -0.61 2.40 0.30
CA ASN A 53 -1.95 2.32 -0.27
C ASN A 53 -2.56 0.92 -0.09
N TYR A 54 -2.67 0.49 1.16
CA TYR A 54 -3.23 -0.81 1.51
C TYR A 54 -4.70 -0.90 1.09
N TYR A 55 -5.54 0.02 1.59
CA TYR A 55 -6.98 0.02 1.29
C TYR A 55 -7.33 0.28 -0.19
N GLY A 56 -6.64 1.23 -0.83
CA GLY A 56 -6.97 1.68 -2.18
C GLY A 56 -6.24 0.96 -3.32
N PHE A 57 -5.28 0.08 -2.99
CA PHE A 57 -4.55 -0.72 -3.98
C PHE A 57 -4.27 -2.15 -3.51
N ALA A 58 -3.53 -2.35 -2.41
CA ALA A 58 -3.05 -3.69 -2.04
C ALA A 58 -4.20 -4.67 -1.73
N HIS A 59 -5.22 -4.23 -1.01
CA HIS A 59 -6.38 -5.05 -0.64
C HIS A 59 -7.21 -5.47 -1.85
N PRO A 60 -7.69 -4.57 -2.74
CA PRO A 60 -8.44 -4.99 -3.91
C PRO A 60 -7.60 -5.85 -4.86
N VAL A 61 -6.29 -5.57 -5.00
CA VAL A 61 -5.39 -6.38 -5.84
C VAL A 61 -5.23 -7.78 -5.27
N ARG A 62 -5.01 -7.92 -3.97
CA ARG A 62 -4.96 -9.22 -3.28
C ARG A 62 -6.29 -9.99 -3.42
N ALA A 63 -7.41 -9.33 -3.16
CA ALA A 63 -8.72 -9.95 -3.25
C ALA A 63 -9.05 -10.43 -4.67
N PHE A 64 -8.59 -9.71 -5.70
CA PHE A 64 -8.82 -10.07 -7.09
C PHE A 64 -7.88 -11.18 -7.60
N PHE A 65 -6.57 -11.08 -7.34
CA PHE A 65 -5.59 -12.03 -7.87
C PHE A 65 -5.39 -13.27 -6.99
N ALA A 66 -5.40 -13.12 -5.66
CA ALA A 66 -5.12 -14.19 -4.70
C ALA A 66 -6.37 -14.76 -4.02
N ASN A 67 -7.56 -14.20 -4.30
CA ASN A 67 -8.82 -14.61 -3.69
C ASN A 67 -8.81 -14.63 -2.14
N GLN A 68 -8.11 -13.67 -1.54
CA GLN A 68 -8.01 -13.53 -0.08
C GLN A 68 -8.16 -12.08 0.35
N ASP A 69 -8.84 -11.87 1.47
CA ASP A 69 -8.88 -10.57 2.13
C ASP A 69 -7.66 -10.38 3.05
N ILE A 70 -7.61 -9.26 3.78
CA ILE A 70 -6.48 -8.92 4.65
C ILE A 70 -6.30 -9.87 5.84
N ALA A 71 -7.38 -10.51 6.27
CA ALA A 71 -7.41 -11.47 7.36
C ALA A 71 -7.10 -12.90 6.88
N TYR A 72 -6.75 -13.06 5.59
CA TYR A 72 -6.53 -14.34 4.92
C TYR A 72 -7.81 -15.15 4.72
N ASP A 73 -8.99 -14.53 4.89
CA ASP A 73 -10.26 -15.18 4.61
C ASP A 73 -10.52 -15.23 3.10
N PRO A 74 -11.06 -16.34 2.56
CA PRO A 74 -11.37 -16.44 1.14
C PRO A 74 -12.42 -15.41 0.69
N ILE A 75 -12.09 -14.67 -0.36
CA ILE A 75 -12.98 -13.72 -1.04
C ILE A 75 -12.73 -13.83 -2.54
N SER A 76 -13.72 -13.58 -3.38
CA SER A 76 -13.50 -13.51 -4.82
C SER A 76 -14.21 -12.29 -5.37
N LEU A 77 -13.47 -11.48 -6.13
CA LEU A 77 -14.01 -10.29 -6.79
C LEU A 77 -14.17 -10.56 -8.28
N THR A 78 -15.32 -10.20 -8.82
CA THR A 78 -15.47 -10.01 -10.27
C THR A 78 -14.62 -8.82 -10.74
N CYS A 79 -14.31 -8.76 -12.04
CA CYS A 79 -13.60 -7.61 -12.62
C CYS A 79 -14.32 -6.28 -12.35
N GLU A 80 -15.65 -6.27 -12.32
CA GLU A 80 -16.42 -5.05 -12.05
C GLU A 80 -16.33 -4.64 -10.58
N GLU A 81 -16.37 -5.58 -9.63
CA GLU A 81 -16.19 -5.29 -8.20
C GLU A 81 -14.77 -4.79 -7.91
N PHE A 82 -13.75 -5.42 -8.50
CA PHE A 82 -12.36 -4.97 -8.41
C PHE A 82 -12.19 -3.53 -8.92
N LYS A 83 -12.71 -3.23 -10.12
CA LYS A 83 -12.71 -1.88 -10.70
C LYS A 83 -13.47 -0.90 -9.80
N GLN A 84 -14.63 -1.28 -9.28
CA GLN A 84 -15.47 -0.40 -8.47
C GLN A 84 -14.79 -0.03 -7.16
N TRP A 85 -14.13 -0.98 -6.48
CA TRP A 85 -13.35 -0.72 -5.27
C TRP A 85 -12.23 0.28 -5.54
N LEU A 86 -11.42 0.03 -6.58
CA LEU A 86 -10.33 0.93 -6.97
C LEU A 86 -10.83 2.35 -7.27
N LEU A 87 -11.96 2.48 -7.97
CA LEU A 87 -12.56 3.78 -8.28
C LEU A 87 -13.08 4.47 -7.03
N GLU A 88 -13.75 3.74 -6.13
CA GLU A 88 -14.30 4.28 -4.89
C GLU A 88 -13.19 4.84 -3.99
N ALA A 89 -12.11 4.07 -3.77
CA ALA A 89 -11.00 4.49 -2.94
C ALA A 89 -10.32 5.74 -3.53
N LYS A 90 -10.08 5.75 -4.84
CA LYS A 90 -9.44 6.87 -5.53
C LYS A 90 -10.30 8.14 -5.55
N ALA A 91 -11.61 8.02 -5.70
CA ALA A 91 -12.52 9.16 -5.82
C ALA A 91 -12.57 10.05 -4.56
N LYS A 92 -12.15 9.53 -3.41
CA LYS A 92 -12.13 10.23 -2.11
C LYS A 92 -10.88 11.09 -1.90
N VAL A 93 -9.85 10.91 -2.72
CA VAL A 93 -8.53 11.54 -2.56
C VAL A 93 -8.30 12.57 -3.68
N PRO A 94 -7.79 13.79 -3.40
CA PRO A 94 -7.42 14.75 -4.44
C PRO A 94 -6.39 14.20 -5.43
N TRP A 95 -6.44 14.63 -6.70
CA TRP A 95 -5.59 14.10 -7.77
C TRP A 95 -4.08 14.10 -7.45
N HIS A 96 -3.56 15.18 -6.87
CA HIS A 96 -2.13 15.24 -6.51
C HIS A 96 -1.76 14.20 -5.44
N ASN A 97 -2.63 13.97 -4.46
CA ASN A 97 -2.44 12.95 -3.43
C ASN A 97 -2.63 11.52 -3.98
N GLN A 98 -3.48 11.33 -5.00
CA GLN A 98 -3.60 10.04 -5.70
C GLN A 98 -2.28 9.65 -6.37
N LEU A 99 -1.60 10.60 -7.02
CA LEU A 99 -0.31 10.38 -7.67
C LEU A 99 0.82 10.05 -6.69
N ALA A 100 0.68 10.46 -5.42
CA ALA A 100 1.66 10.24 -4.35
C ALA A 100 1.38 8.99 -3.50
N GLN A 101 0.29 8.26 -3.74
CA GLN A 101 0.00 7.01 -3.03
C GLN A 101 1.05 5.95 -3.33
N LEU A 102 1.58 5.29 -2.30
CA LEU A 102 2.57 4.22 -2.46
C LEU A 102 1.85 2.88 -2.68
N ASN A 103 1.76 2.46 -3.94
CA ASN A 103 1.14 1.20 -4.33
C ASN A 103 2.13 0.05 -4.14
N GLN A 104 1.71 -1.04 -3.51
CA GLN A 104 2.57 -2.18 -3.17
C GLN A 104 1.76 -3.47 -3.21
N LEU A 105 2.39 -4.56 -3.67
CA LEU A 105 1.77 -5.89 -3.68
C LEU A 105 1.94 -6.60 -2.34
N ASP A 106 3.09 -6.38 -1.71
CA ASP A 106 3.48 -6.95 -0.44
C ASP A 106 4.40 -5.99 0.33
N SER A 107 4.64 -6.28 1.60
CA SER A 107 5.51 -5.51 2.48
C SER A 107 6.14 -6.39 3.56
N HIS A 108 6.91 -5.75 4.43
CA HIS A 108 7.48 -6.38 5.62
C HIS A 108 6.44 -6.82 6.67
N ASP A 109 5.15 -6.46 6.50
CA ASP A 109 4.06 -6.80 7.42
C ASP A 109 2.97 -7.69 6.77
N THR A 110 3.15 -8.08 5.50
CA THR A 110 2.24 -9.02 4.81
C THR A 110 3.01 -10.22 4.28
N ALA A 111 2.34 -11.34 4.05
CA ALA A 111 2.94 -12.42 3.27
C ALA A 111 3.38 -11.93 1.88
N ARG A 112 4.38 -12.59 1.29
CA ARG A 112 4.86 -12.31 -0.07
C ARG A 112 3.75 -12.56 -1.07
N PHE A 113 3.60 -11.67 -2.04
CA PHE A 113 2.48 -11.75 -2.98
C PHE A 113 2.55 -13.03 -3.81
N ILE A 114 3.74 -13.44 -4.25
CA ILE A 114 3.94 -14.72 -4.96
C ILE A 114 3.50 -15.94 -4.13
N THR A 115 3.67 -15.91 -2.81
CA THR A 115 3.21 -16.96 -1.90
C THR A 115 1.68 -16.98 -1.81
N LEU A 116 1.03 -15.80 -1.78
CA LEU A 116 -0.43 -15.70 -1.86
C LEU A 116 -1.00 -16.22 -3.18
N LEU A 117 -0.21 -16.16 -4.25
CA LEU A 117 -0.54 -16.69 -5.57
C LEU A 117 -0.15 -18.17 -5.76
N GLU A 118 0.27 -18.86 -4.69
CA GLU A 118 0.71 -20.26 -4.73
C GLU A 118 1.84 -20.52 -5.76
N GLY A 119 2.70 -19.53 -5.98
CA GLY A 119 3.80 -19.63 -6.95
C GLY A 119 3.40 -19.38 -8.42
N ASP A 120 2.19 -18.89 -8.69
CA ASP A 120 1.75 -18.59 -10.06
C ASP A 120 2.45 -17.33 -10.62
N GLU A 121 3.52 -17.57 -11.38
CA GLU A 121 4.30 -16.53 -12.06
C GLU A 121 3.49 -15.72 -13.09
N GLN A 122 2.47 -16.33 -13.70
CA GLN A 122 1.64 -15.65 -14.70
C GLN A 122 0.73 -14.61 -14.02
N LEU A 123 0.12 -14.96 -12.89
CA LEU A 123 -0.63 -14.01 -12.07
C LEU A 123 0.30 -12.95 -11.48
N MET A 124 1.50 -13.33 -11.03
CA MET A 124 2.49 -12.39 -10.53
C MET A 124 2.91 -11.36 -11.59
N SER A 125 3.11 -11.79 -12.83
CA SER A 125 3.40 -10.90 -13.95
C SER A 125 2.24 -9.94 -14.24
N GLN A 126 0.99 -10.40 -14.14
CA GLN A 126 -0.19 -9.54 -14.35
C GLN A 126 -0.35 -8.51 -13.23
N ALA A 127 -0.19 -8.92 -11.98
CA ALA A 127 -0.22 -8.02 -10.82
C ALA A 127 0.92 -6.99 -10.87
N SER A 128 2.11 -7.40 -11.32
CA SER A 128 3.25 -6.51 -11.52
C SER A 128 3.02 -5.50 -12.65
N LEU A 129 2.43 -5.93 -13.77
CA LEU A 129 2.01 -5.03 -14.84
C LEU A 129 0.98 -4.02 -14.32
N PHE A 130 0.01 -4.48 -13.54
CA PHE A 130 -1.01 -3.61 -12.94
C PHE A 130 -0.38 -2.59 -12.00
N LEU A 131 0.54 -3.00 -11.12
CA LEU A 131 1.31 -2.11 -10.24
C LEU A 131 2.02 -1.00 -11.03
N MET A 132 2.69 -1.35 -12.12
CA MET A 132 3.47 -0.39 -12.93
C MET A 132 2.60 0.52 -13.80
N ALA A 133 1.36 0.12 -14.09
CA ALA A 133 0.44 0.87 -14.96
C ALA A 133 -0.63 1.66 -14.20
N TYR A 134 -0.79 1.43 -12.90
CA TYR A 134 -1.84 2.08 -12.11
C TYR A 134 -1.44 3.47 -11.61
N VAL A 135 -2.42 4.27 -11.20
CA VAL A 135 -2.21 5.62 -10.64
C VAL A 135 -1.58 5.52 -9.26
N GLY A 136 -0.44 6.18 -9.07
CA GLY A 136 0.32 6.23 -7.82
C GLY A 136 1.80 5.93 -8.06
N VAL A 137 2.56 5.83 -6.98
CA VAL A 137 3.98 5.46 -6.99
C VAL A 137 4.08 3.93 -6.84
N PRO A 138 4.58 3.20 -7.84
CA PRO A 138 4.84 1.78 -7.68
C PRO A 138 5.98 1.54 -6.70
N CYS A 139 5.75 0.69 -5.69
CA CYS A 139 6.72 0.27 -4.71
C CYS A 139 6.92 -1.24 -4.81
N LEU A 140 8.17 -1.65 -5.02
CA LEU A 140 8.60 -3.04 -4.97
C LEU A 140 9.22 -3.32 -3.61
N TYR A 141 8.66 -4.28 -2.89
CA TYR A 141 9.32 -4.84 -1.73
C TYR A 141 10.46 -5.77 -2.21
N TYR A 142 11.66 -5.61 -1.66
CA TYR A 142 12.85 -6.29 -2.18
C TYR A 142 12.64 -7.80 -2.30
N GLY A 143 12.98 -8.39 -3.44
CA GLY A 143 12.77 -9.82 -3.68
C GLY A 143 11.47 -10.12 -4.44
N THR A 144 10.48 -9.24 -4.42
CA THR A 144 9.22 -9.41 -5.16
C THR A 144 9.48 -9.49 -6.66
N GLU A 145 10.48 -8.76 -7.17
CA GLU A 145 10.90 -8.77 -8.57
C GLU A 145 11.60 -10.06 -9.04
N VAL A 146 12.06 -10.90 -8.09
CA VAL A 146 12.66 -12.21 -8.37
C VAL A 146 11.82 -13.37 -7.83
N GLY A 147 10.57 -13.11 -7.40
CA GLY A 147 9.67 -14.13 -6.88
C GLY A 147 10.08 -14.70 -5.52
N LEU A 148 10.69 -13.89 -4.65
CA LEU A 148 11.04 -14.31 -3.30
C LEU A 148 9.77 -14.65 -2.49
N GLU A 149 9.62 -15.93 -2.16
CA GLU A 149 8.53 -16.44 -1.33
C GLU A 149 8.72 -16.16 0.16
N GLY A 150 7.62 -16.17 0.91
CA GLY A 150 7.61 -16.02 2.35
C GLY A 150 6.20 -15.81 2.90
N GLU A 151 5.89 -16.50 4.00
CA GLU A 151 4.65 -16.31 4.77
C GLU A 151 4.65 -14.96 5.53
N ASN A 152 3.76 -14.79 6.50
CA ASN A 152 3.78 -13.62 7.41
C ASN A 152 5.12 -13.42 8.13
N ASP A 153 5.31 -12.24 8.73
CA ASP A 153 6.45 -11.92 9.60
C ASP A 153 6.75 -13.07 10.58
N PRO A 154 8.00 -13.58 10.64
CA PRO A 154 9.22 -13.08 9.99
C PRO A 154 9.59 -13.68 8.63
N ASP A 155 8.78 -14.57 8.08
CA ASP A 155 9.13 -15.30 6.87
C ASP A 155 9.10 -14.43 5.60
N ASN A 156 8.32 -13.35 5.58
CA ASN A 156 8.37 -12.32 4.53
C ASN A 156 9.68 -11.50 4.52
N ARG A 157 10.59 -11.69 5.48
CA ARG A 157 11.86 -10.95 5.62
C ARG A 157 13.09 -11.83 5.35
N ARG A 158 12.95 -12.90 4.55
CA ARG A 158 14.07 -13.74 4.09
C ARG A 158 15.16 -12.94 3.38
N THR A 159 16.40 -13.40 3.51
CA THR A 159 17.56 -12.79 2.86
C THR A 159 17.41 -12.77 1.34
N PHE A 160 17.78 -11.66 0.70
CA PHE A 160 17.84 -11.60 -0.76
C PHE A 160 18.98 -12.48 -1.28
N HIS A 161 18.64 -13.50 -2.04
CA HIS A 161 19.62 -14.34 -2.73
C HIS A 161 19.89 -13.70 -4.11
N GLY A 162 21.05 -13.05 -4.27
CA GLY A 162 21.49 -12.63 -5.60
C GLY A 162 21.69 -13.87 -6.48
N SER A 163 21.44 -13.76 -7.78
CA SER A 163 21.77 -14.83 -8.73
C SER A 163 23.27 -15.09 -8.68
N GLU A 164 23.67 -16.33 -8.36
CA GLU A 164 25.00 -16.85 -8.72
C GLU A 164 25.16 -16.95 -10.24
#